data_AF-A0AAV4F331-F1
#
_entry.id   AF-A0AAV4F331-F1
#
_cell.length_a   1.000
_cell.length_b   1.000
_cell.length_c   1.000
_cell.angle_alpha   90.00
_cell.angle_beta   90.00
_cell.angle_gamma   90.00
#
_symmetry.space_group_name_H-M   'P 1'
#
loop_
_entity.id
_entity.type
_entity.pdbx_description
1 polymer ?
#
loop_
_entity_poly.entity_id
_entity_poly.type
_entity_poly.pdbx_seq_one_letter_code
_entity_poly.pdbx_strand_id
1 'polypeptide(L)'
;MKTDLEMSAGISPVSYISFRRDVSFSTPYSSKNPPPLHLDLLLHLLTDLIFHNGRTCEVSFHYVMIVLSVVVKELHRAISLMSHMTKILLRVVMMRIRSKIEPEIADEQYGFVEGKGTTNAIYTLRMLIQRAIEVQKDVYLCFIDYTKAFDRVRHDEIMKDLTQIKIDGKDLRVIKNI
;
A
#
# COMPACT_ATOMS: atom_id res chain seq x y z
N MET A 1 38.03 -39.99 -25.34
CA MET A 1 38.77 -38.90 -24.68
C MET A 1 38.21 -37.61 -25.25
N LYS A 2 37.28 -36.87 -24.64
CA LYS A 2 37.12 -36.43 -23.24
C LYS A 2 38.39 -35.82 -22.65
N THR A 3 38.34 -34.50 -22.49
CA THR A 3 38.66 -33.65 -21.31
C THR A 3 38.44 -32.20 -21.78
N ASP A 4 37.34 -31.51 -21.47
CA ASP A 4 36.96 -30.89 -20.17
C ASP A 4 38.07 -30.00 -19.58
N LEU A 5 37.86 -28.68 -19.59
CA LEU A 5 38.34 -27.74 -18.57
C LEU A 5 37.61 -26.38 -18.67
N GLU A 6 36.47 -26.37 -17.96
CA GLU A 6 35.98 -25.33 -17.05
C GLU A 6 36.04 -23.85 -17.49
N MET A 7 34.89 -23.35 -17.97
CA MET A 7 34.50 -21.95 -17.78
C MET A 7 34.16 -21.75 -16.29
N SER A 8 35.08 -21.13 -15.56
CA SER A 8 34.88 -20.76 -14.17
C SER A 8 33.75 -19.74 -14.03
N ALA A 9 32.88 -20.03 -13.07
CA ALA A 9 31.75 -19.22 -12.68
C ALA A 9 32.23 -17.87 -12.11
N GLY A 10 32.08 -16.81 -12.90
CA GLY A 10 32.14 -15.41 -12.42
C GLY A 10 30.80 -14.99 -11.81
N ILE A 11 30.39 -15.66 -10.73
CA ILE A 11 29.28 -15.20 -9.87
C ILE A 11 29.81 -13.98 -9.10
N SER A 12 29.57 -12.78 -9.64
CA SER A 12 29.70 -11.54 -8.87
C SER A 12 28.46 -11.39 -7.97
N PRO A 13 28.63 -11.03 -6.69
CA PRO A 13 27.75 -11.46 -5.63
C PRO A 13 26.40 -10.75 -5.72
N VAL A 14 25.33 -11.54 -5.91
CA VAL A 14 24.00 -11.17 -5.45
C VAL A 14 24.17 -10.77 -3.99
N SER A 15 24.00 -9.48 -3.70
CA SER A 15 23.97 -9.02 -2.32
C SER A 15 22.76 -9.70 -1.67
N TYR A 16 23.00 -10.80 -0.96
CA TYR A 16 22.03 -11.41 -0.08
C TYR A 16 21.73 -10.38 1.00
N ILE A 17 20.68 -9.58 0.81
CA ILE A 17 20.00 -8.98 1.94
C ILE A 17 19.29 -10.14 2.62
N SER A 18 20.00 -10.78 3.56
CA SER A 18 19.41 -11.69 4.53
C SER A 18 18.45 -10.87 5.39
N PHE A 19 17.21 -10.72 4.92
CA PHE A 19 16.11 -10.38 5.82
C PHE A 19 15.90 -11.61 6.70
N ARG A 20 16.36 -11.51 7.95
CA ARG A 20 15.96 -12.41 9.02
C ARG A 20 14.43 -12.49 8.99
N ARG A 21 13.90 -13.63 8.52
CA ARG A 21 12.49 -13.98 8.58
C ARG A 21 12.15 -14.17 10.05
N ASP A 22 11.71 -13.11 10.69
CA ASP A 22 10.93 -13.18 11.93
C ASP A 22 9.93 -12.04 11.96
N VAL A 23 9.02 -11.98 10.97
CA VAL A 23 7.75 -11.27 11.14
C VAL A 23 6.66 -12.13 10.53
N SER A 24 6.22 -13.12 11.31
CA SER A 24 4.90 -13.71 11.18
C SER A 24 3.85 -12.62 11.46
N PHE A 25 3.06 -12.26 10.45
CA PHE A 25 1.84 -11.48 10.66
C PHE A 25 0.77 -12.42 11.22
N SER A 26 0.85 -12.67 12.53
CA SER A 26 -0.33 -12.99 13.31
C SER A 26 -1.17 -11.72 13.48
N THR A 27 -2.48 -11.88 13.56
CA THR A 27 -3.43 -10.86 14.01
C THR A 27 -2.82 -9.98 15.12
N PRO A 28 -2.85 -8.63 15.05
CA PRO A 28 -2.12 -7.81 16.03
C PRO A 28 -2.80 -7.70 17.40
N TYR A 29 -3.82 -8.51 17.70
CA TYR A 29 -4.30 -8.75 19.07
C TYR A 29 -3.71 -10.06 19.63
N SER A 30 -2.39 -10.12 19.70
CA SER A 30 -1.66 -11.07 20.54
C SER A 30 -0.34 -10.44 21.01
N SER A 31 -0.42 -9.23 21.56
CA SER A 31 0.68 -8.66 22.34
C SER A 31 0.69 -9.32 23.71
N LYS A 32 1.84 -9.87 24.14
CA LYS A 32 2.04 -10.41 25.51
C LYS A 32 1.89 -9.36 26.61
N ASN A 33 1.77 -8.08 26.25
CA ASN A 33 1.35 -7.00 27.13
C ASN A 33 0.25 -6.19 26.42
N PRO A 34 -1.02 -6.26 26.86
CA PRO A 34 -2.03 -5.37 26.31
C PRO A 34 -1.57 -3.91 26.53
N PRO A 35 -1.85 -3.00 25.58
CA PRO A 35 -1.61 -1.58 25.83
C PRO A 35 -2.32 -1.17 27.13
N PRO A 36 -1.77 -0.20 27.88
CA PRO A 36 -2.39 0.21 29.14
C PRO A 36 -3.85 0.58 28.89
N LEU A 37 -4.77 0.12 29.75
CA LEU A 37 -6.23 0.27 29.57
C LEU A 37 -6.66 1.68 29.15
N HIS A 38 -5.93 2.71 29.60
CA HIS A 38 -6.18 4.10 29.29
C HIS A 38 -5.99 4.47 27.80
N LEU A 39 -5.08 3.80 27.09
CA LEU A 39 -4.85 4.01 25.65
C LEU A 39 -5.94 3.34 24.81
N ASP A 40 -6.36 2.14 25.20
CA ASP A 40 -7.47 1.43 24.53
C ASP A 40 -8.80 2.14 24.75
N LEU A 41 -9.02 2.67 25.96
CA LEU A 41 -10.19 3.49 26.27
C LEU A 41 -10.17 4.81 25.51
N LEU A 42 -9.01 5.46 25.39
CA LEU A 42 -8.85 6.71 24.63
C LEU A 42 -9.01 6.47 23.13
N LEU A 43 -8.52 5.34 22.62
CA LEU A 43 -8.73 4.91 21.25
C LEU A 43 -10.22 4.62 21.01
N HIS A 44 -10.89 3.87 21.87
CA HIS A 44 -12.33 3.61 21.78
C HIS A 44 -13.14 4.90 21.87
N LEU A 45 -12.85 5.78 22.82
CA LEU A 45 -13.52 7.08 22.97
C LEU A 45 -13.32 7.95 21.73
N LEU A 46 -12.10 8.06 21.19
CA LEU A 46 -11.86 8.83 19.97
C LEU A 46 -12.54 8.20 18.76
N THR A 47 -12.53 6.87 18.69
CA THR A 47 -13.24 6.14 17.64
C THR A 47 -14.73 6.44 17.76
N ASP A 48 -15.36 6.22 18.91
CA ASP A 48 -16.79 6.47 19.16
C ASP A 48 -17.21 7.93 18.93
N LEU A 49 -16.41 8.90 19.36
CA LEU A 49 -16.70 10.33 19.22
C LEU A 49 -16.65 10.78 17.74
N ILE A 50 -15.74 10.19 16.95
CA ILE A 50 -15.63 10.45 15.51
C ILE A 50 -16.64 9.61 14.72
N PHE A 51 -16.88 8.36 15.14
CA PHE A 51 -17.65 7.32 14.45
C PHE A 51 -19.16 7.56 14.56
N HIS A 52 -19.66 8.00 15.71
CA HIS A 52 -21.09 8.27 15.91
C HIS A 52 -21.51 9.64 15.37
N ASN A 53 -20.69 10.67 15.62
CA ASN A 53 -21.08 12.05 15.34
C ASN A 53 -20.79 12.49 13.90
N GLY A 54 -19.91 11.80 13.17
CA GLY A 54 -19.52 12.18 11.80
C GLY A 54 -18.93 13.59 11.70
N ARG A 55 -18.57 14.17 12.85
CA ARG A 55 -17.86 15.44 12.98
C ARG A 55 -16.42 15.07 13.26
N THR A 56 -15.54 15.45 12.34
CA THR A 56 -14.14 15.64 12.71
C THR A 56 -14.14 16.73 13.78
N CYS A 57 -13.68 16.42 15.00
CA CYS A 57 -13.29 17.50 15.90
C CYS A 57 -12.34 18.43 15.11
N GLU A 58 -12.33 19.73 15.39
CA GLU A 58 -11.32 20.67 14.86
C GLU A 58 -9.93 20.34 15.43
N VAL A 59 -9.49 19.09 15.27
CA VAL A 59 -8.14 18.68 15.57
C VAL A 59 -7.34 19.22 14.41
N SER A 60 -6.57 20.27 14.67
CA SER A 60 -5.64 20.83 13.71
C SER A 60 -4.73 19.69 13.23
N PHE A 61 -4.96 19.20 12.01
CA PHE A 61 -4.15 18.18 11.41
C PHE A 61 -2.84 18.84 10.97
N HIS A 62 -1.88 18.89 11.89
CA HIS A 62 -0.55 19.36 11.56
C HIS A 62 0.16 18.33 10.69
N TYR A 63 0.44 18.73 9.46
CA TYR A 63 1.24 17.99 8.50
C TYR A 63 2.63 18.64 8.41
N VAL A 64 3.68 17.84 8.52
CA VAL A 64 5.05 18.31 8.29
C VAL A 64 5.50 17.77 6.94
N MET A 65 5.76 18.65 5.97
CA MET A 65 6.30 18.24 4.68
C MET A 65 7.83 18.11 4.76
N ILE A 66 8.34 16.95 4.35
CA ILE A 66 9.77 16.67 4.22
C ILE A 66 10.05 16.36 2.75
N VAL A 67 11.05 17.03 2.17
CA VAL A 67 11.50 16.74 0.81
C VAL A 67 12.60 15.70 0.86
N LEU A 68 12.34 14.52 0.31
CA LEU A 68 13.35 13.47 0.13
C LEU A 68 13.97 13.61 -1.26
N SER A 69 15.28 13.78 -1.29
CA SER A 69 16.07 13.70 -2.50
C SER A 69 16.43 12.23 -2.75
N VAL A 70 15.99 11.67 -3.88
CA VAL A 70 16.43 10.33 -4.29
C VAL A 70 17.77 10.47 -5.02
N VAL A 71 18.80 9.75 -4.55
CA VAL A 71 20.19 9.90 -5.05
C VAL A 71 20.35 9.46 -6.52
N VAL A 72 19.45 8.62 -7.03
CA VAL A 72 19.59 7.95 -8.35
C VAL A 72 18.94 8.75 -9.50
N LYS A 73 18.19 9.81 -9.20
CA LYS A 73 17.48 10.65 -10.18
C LYS A 73 17.19 11.95 -9.46
N GLU A 74 17.52 13.13 -10.00
CA GLU A 74 17.24 14.48 -9.42
C GLU A 74 15.72 14.78 -9.29
N LEU A 75 14.99 13.87 -8.67
CA LEU A 75 13.57 13.86 -8.42
C LEU A 75 13.41 13.98 -6.92
N HIS A 76 13.08 15.19 -6.51
CA HIS A 76 12.65 15.47 -5.15
C HIS A 76 11.23 14.94 -4.96
N ARG A 77 11.04 14.07 -3.97
CA ARG A 77 9.74 13.56 -3.56
C ARG A 77 9.37 14.19 -2.23
N ALA A 78 8.34 15.03 -2.23
CA ALA A 78 7.74 15.52 -1.00
C ALA A 78 7.00 14.38 -0.30
N ILE A 79 7.19 14.23 1.00
CA ILE A 79 6.40 13.34 1.85
C ILE A 79 5.78 14.19 2.96
N SER A 80 4.48 14.03 3.15
CA SER A 80 3.76 14.62 4.27
C SER A 80 3.78 13.66 5.47
N LEU A 81 4.39 14.08 6.57
CA LEU A 81 4.29 13.39 7.85
C LEU A 81 2.99 13.78 8.54
N MET A 82 2.11 12.78 8.64
CA MET A 82 0.82 12.90 9.32
C MET A 82 0.98 12.71 10.83
N SER A 83 0.17 13.43 11.61
CA SER A 83 0.03 13.20 13.05
C SER A 83 -0.40 11.76 13.37
N HIS A 84 -0.07 11.27 14.57
CA HIS A 84 -0.52 9.96 15.05
C HIS A 84 -2.04 9.83 15.06
N MET A 85 -2.73 10.92 15.40
CA MET A 85 -4.19 10.99 15.42
C MET A 85 -4.79 10.79 14.02
N THR A 86 -4.23 11.46 13.00
CA THR A 86 -4.72 11.30 11.61
C THR A 86 -4.47 9.90 11.09
N LYS A 87 -3.34 9.26 11.44
CA LYS A 87 -3.05 7.86 11.05
C LYS A 87 -4.06 6.89 11.65
N ILE A 88 -4.41 7.08 12.92
CA ILE A 88 -5.44 6.28 13.61
C ILE A 88 -6.79 6.46 12.90
N LEU A 89 -7.19 7.71 12.65
CA LEU A 89 -8.44 8.02 11.95
C LEU A 89 -8.51 7.36 10.58
N LEU A 90 -7.46 7.51 9.76
CA LEU A 90 -7.39 6.89 8.44
C LEU A 90 -7.48 5.36 8.52
N ARG A 91 -6.88 4.74 9.53
CA ARG A 91 -6.96 3.29 9.73
C ARG A 91 -8.38 2.84 10.05
N VAL A 92 -9.10 3.58 10.90
CA VAL A 92 -10.52 3.30 11.21
C VAL A 92 -11.37 3.46 9.95
N VAL A 93 -11.24 4.56 9.22
CA VAL A 93 -11.99 4.79 7.97
C VAL A 93 -11.72 3.68 6.97
N MET A 94 -10.44 3.32 6.77
CA MET A 94 -10.05 2.23 5.88
C MET A 94 -10.72 0.91 6.28
N MET A 95 -10.69 0.53 7.55
CA MET A 95 -11.33 -0.70 8.03
C MET A 95 -12.83 -0.75 7.75
N ARG A 96 -13.54 0.39 7.79
CA ARG A 96 -14.97 0.47 7.53
C ARG A 96 -15.32 0.33 6.04
N ILE A 97 -14.56 0.98 5.17
CA ILE A 97 -14.87 1.04 3.74
C ILE A 97 -14.28 -0.13 2.96
N ARG A 98 -13.31 -0.84 3.54
CA ARG A 98 -12.54 -1.90 2.90
C ARG A 98 -13.41 -2.96 2.25
N SER A 99 -14.43 -3.46 2.93
CA SER A 99 -15.32 -4.51 2.41
C SER A 99 -16.10 -4.08 1.15
N LYS A 100 -16.26 -2.77 0.93
CA LYS A 100 -16.89 -2.22 -0.27
C LYS A 100 -15.88 -1.94 -1.38
N ILE A 101 -14.63 -1.66 -1.04
CA ILE A 101 -13.56 -1.37 -2.01
C ILE A 101 -12.95 -2.65 -2.56
N GLU A 102 -12.72 -3.66 -1.73
CA GLU A 102 -12.04 -4.90 -2.15
C GLU A 102 -12.65 -5.58 -3.38
N PRO A 103 -13.99 -5.68 -3.52
CA PRO A 103 -14.61 -6.26 -4.71
C PRO A 103 -14.40 -5.44 -6.01
N GLU A 104 -14.07 -4.16 -5.89
CA GLU A 104 -13.86 -3.24 -7.02
C GLU A 104 -12.39 -3.26 -7.51
N ILE A 105 -11.49 -3.91 -6.77
CA ILE A 105 -10.08 -4.02 -7.14
C ILE A 105 -9.91 -5.11 -8.19
N ALA A 106 -9.30 -4.76 -9.33
CA ALA A 106 -8.98 -5.71 -10.39
C ALA A 106 -8.05 -6.84 -9.91
N ASP A 107 -8.27 -8.06 -10.43
CA ASP A 107 -7.46 -9.22 -10.08
C ASP A 107 -5.99 -9.08 -10.48
N GLU A 108 -5.72 -8.30 -11.52
CA GLU A 108 -4.38 -7.97 -12.01
C GLU A 108 -3.68 -6.90 -11.16
N GLN A 109 -4.36 -6.27 -10.21
CA GLN A 109 -3.73 -5.31 -9.29
C GLN A 109 -2.94 -6.07 -8.22
N TYR A 110 -1.64 -5.81 -8.16
CA TYR A 110 -0.73 -6.37 -7.15
C TYR A 110 -0.26 -5.34 -6.11
N GLY A 111 -0.34 -4.05 -6.44
CA GLY A 111 0.07 -2.97 -5.54
C GLY A 111 -1.01 -2.64 -4.52
N PHE A 112 -0.63 -2.45 -3.26
CA PHE A 112 -1.53 -2.06 -2.16
C PHE A 112 -2.68 -3.04 -1.86
N VAL A 113 -2.60 -4.27 -2.35
CA VAL A 113 -3.57 -5.35 -2.09
C VAL A 113 -3.00 -6.33 -1.08
N GLU A 114 -3.77 -6.67 -0.06
CA GLU A 114 -3.33 -7.64 0.95
C GLU A 114 -3.09 -9.03 0.32
N GLY A 115 -2.00 -9.68 0.71
CA GLY A 115 -1.63 -11.00 0.18
C GLY A 115 -1.03 -11.00 -1.24
N LYS A 116 -1.01 -9.87 -1.94
CA LYS A 116 -0.33 -9.71 -3.24
C LYS A 116 0.92 -8.85 -3.08
N GLY A 117 2.03 -9.30 -3.66
CA GLY A 117 3.29 -8.56 -3.65
C GLY A 117 3.97 -8.55 -5.02
N THR A 118 5.06 -7.80 -5.12
CA THR A 118 5.84 -7.67 -6.36
C THR A 118 6.33 -9.04 -6.88
N THR A 119 6.64 -9.97 -5.97
CA THR A 119 7.02 -11.35 -6.32
C THR A 119 5.90 -12.07 -7.08
N ASN A 120 4.64 -11.92 -6.65
CA ASN A 120 3.50 -12.50 -7.34
C ASN A 120 3.33 -11.87 -8.73
N ALA A 121 3.47 -10.55 -8.85
CA ALA A 121 3.38 -9.86 -10.14
C ALA A 121 4.45 -10.34 -11.13
N ILE A 122 5.71 -10.42 -10.68
CA ILE A 122 6.83 -10.92 -11.50
C ILE A 122 6.60 -12.38 -11.88
N TYR A 123 6.13 -13.21 -10.95
CA TYR A 123 5.83 -14.61 -11.21
C TYR A 123 4.76 -14.75 -12.31
N THR A 124 3.63 -14.06 -12.17
CA THR A 124 2.56 -14.06 -13.18
C THR A 124 3.06 -13.59 -14.53
N LEU A 125 3.83 -12.50 -14.57
CA LEU A 125 4.40 -11.99 -15.83
C LEU A 125 5.33 -13.02 -16.49
N ARG A 126 6.21 -13.66 -15.72
CA ARG A 126 7.10 -14.72 -16.22
C ARG A 126 6.32 -15.92 -16.75
N MET A 127 5.27 -16.33 -16.04
CA MET A 127 4.39 -17.41 -16.49
C MET A 127 3.70 -17.07 -17.81
N LEU A 128 3.18 -15.86 -17.97
CA LEU A 128 2.55 -15.41 -19.22
C LEU A 128 3.54 -15.42 -20.40
N ILE A 129 4.75 -14.89 -20.20
CA ILE A 129 5.80 -14.89 -21.22
C ILE A 129 6.17 -16.32 -21.61
N GLN A 130 6.38 -17.19 -20.62
CA GLN A 130 6.74 -18.58 -20.85
C GLN A 130 5.66 -19.32 -21.67
N ARG A 131 4.38 -19.13 -21.33
CA ARG A 131 3.26 -19.74 -22.07
C ARG A 131 3.17 -19.24 -23.50
N ALA A 132 3.39 -17.96 -23.74
CA ALA A 132 3.37 -17.42 -25.09
C ALA A 132 4.52 -17.96 -25.96
N ILE A 133 5.72 -18.11 -25.39
CA ILE A 133 6.86 -18.74 -26.06
C ILE A 133 6.55 -20.21 -26.40
N GLU A 134 5.93 -20.96 -25.48
CA GLU A 134 5.53 -22.36 -25.70
C GLU A 134 4.59 -22.52 -26.89
N VAL A 135 3.69 -21.57 -27.12
CA VAL A 135 2.75 -21.58 -28.26
C VAL A 135 3.26 -20.79 -29.48
N GLN A 136 4.56 -20.45 -29.50
CA GLN A 136 5.21 -19.72 -30.60
C GLN A 136 4.52 -18.39 -30.94
N LYS A 137 4.12 -17.64 -29.92
CA LYS A 137 3.56 -16.29 -30.05
C LYS A 137 4.59 -15.26 -29.57
N ASP A 138 4.74 -14.21 -30.36
CA ASP A 138 5.54 -13.04 -29.97
C ASP A 138 4.88 -12.32 -28.79
N VAL A 139 5.71 -11.85 -27.85
CA VAL A 139 5.28 -11.09 -26.67
C VAL A 139 5.93 -9.72 -26.69
N TYR A 140 5.11 -8.69 -26.53
CA TYR A 140 5.56 -7.31 -26.39
C TYR A 140 5.15 -6.78 -25.02
N LEU A 141 6.08 -6.15 -24.30
CA LEU A 141 5.83 -5.56 -22.99
C LEU A 141 5.88 -4.04 -23.11
N CYS A 142 4.85 -3.37 -22.59
CA CYS A 142 4.79 -1.92 -22.47
C CYS A 142 4.77 -1.56 -20.98
N PHE A 143 5.78 -0.83 -20.52
CA PHE A 143 5.85 -0.32 -19.15
C PHE A 143 5.31 1.11 -19.12
N ILE A 144 4.32 1.36 -18.27
CA ILE A 144 3.68 2.67 -18.10
C ILE A 144 3.97 3.15 -16.68
N ASP A 145 4.48 4.37 -16.55
CA ASP A 145 4.72 5.02 -15.26
C ASP A 145 4.12 6.43 -15.25
N TYR A 146 3.39 6.76 -14.18
CA TYR A 146 2.70 8.04 -14.05
C TYR A 146 3.60 9.06 -13.36
N THR A 147 3.81 10.21 -14.00
CA THR A 147 4.55 11.32 -13.38
C THR A 147 3.76 11.92 -12.23
N LYS A 148 4.32 11.90 -11.01
CA LYS A 148 3.71 12.48 -9.80
C LYS A 148 2.29 11.96 -9.54
N ALA A 149 2.10 10.64 -9.61
CA ALA A 149 0.79 10.00 -9.55
C ALA A 149 -0.09 10.48 -8.38
N PHE A 150 0.46 10.58 -7.17
CA PHE A 150 -0.28 11.03 -5.98
C PHE A 150 -0.58 12.54 -5.96
N ASP A 151 0.31 13.36 -6.51
CA ASP A 151 0.11 14.83 -6.54
C ASP A 151 -0.89 15.27 -7.60
N ARG A 152 -1.15 14.41 -8.61
CA ARG A 152 -2.01 14.72 -9.77
C ARG A 152 -3.41 14.12 -9.69
N VAL A 153 -3.75 13.47 -8.58
CA VAL A 153 -5.08 12.85 -8.45
C VAL A 153 -6.14 13.95 -8.32
N ARG A 154 -7.22 13.84 -9.11
CA ARG A 154 -8.36 14.77 -9.02
C ARG A 154 -9.28 14.33 -7.88
N HIS A 155 -9.30 15.10 -6.80
CA HIS A 155 -10.12 14.78 -5.62
C HIS A 155 -11.62 14.65 -5.93
N ASP A 156 -12.17 15.46 -6.83
CA ASP A 156 -13.57 15.38 -7.21
C ASP A 156 -13.93 14.05 -7.89
N GLU A 157 -13.01 13.47 -8.65
CA GLU A 157 -13.21 12.17 -9.30
C GLU A 157 -13.17 11.04 -8.25
N ILE A 158 -12.23 11.08 -7.30
CA ILE A 158 -12.21 10.12 -6.19
C ILE A 158 -13.55 10.16 -5.43
N MET A 159 -14.07 11.36 -5.15
CA MET A 159 -15.33 11.49 -4.41
C MET A 159 -16.52 10.93 -5.19
N LYS A 160 -16.53 11.08 -6.52
CA LYS A 160 -17.55 10.47 -7.39
C LYS A 160 -17.45 8.94 -7.35
N ASP A 161 -16.24 8.39 -7.49
CA ASP A 161 -16.00 6.95 -7.48
C ASP A 161 -16.44 6.32 -6.15
N LEU A 162 -16.04 6.92 -5.02
CA LEU A 162 -16.47 6.45 -3.68
C LEU A 162 -17.99 6.53 -3.49
N THR A 163 -18.66 7.51 -4.12
CA THR A 163 -20.12 7.60 -4.09
C THR A 163 -20.77 6.49 -4.92
N GLN A 164 -20.20 6.14 -6.07
CA GLN A 164 -20.68 5.05 -6.93
C GLN A 164 -20.58 3.69 -6.23
N ILE A 165 -19.51 3.47 -5.46
CA ILE A 165 -19.27 2.26 -4.64
C ILE A 165 -20.19 2.23 -3.38
N LYS A 166 -21.07 3.22 -3.22
CA LYS A 166 -22.05 3.33 -2.11
C LYS A 166 -21.38 3.37 -0.74
N ILE A 167 -20.26 4.07 -0.61
CA ILE A 167 -19.69 4.43 0.69
C ILE A 167 -20.69 5.30 1.47
N ASP A 168 -20.78 5.14 2.79
CA ASP A 168 -21.71 5.90 3.63
C ASP A 168 -21.37 7.40 3.57
N GLY A 169 -22.40 8.26 3.53
CA GLY A 169 -22.25 9.71 3.56
C GLY A 169 -21.49 10.23 4.79
N LYS A 170 -21.53 9.51 5.92
CA LYS A 170 -20.69 9.82 7.09
C LYS A 170 -19.21 9.64 6.77
N ASP A 171 -18.85 8.51 6.16
CA ASP A 171 -17.46 8.20 5.79
C ASP A 171 -16.95 9.13 4.68
N LEU A 172 -17.78 9.43 3.69
CA LEU A 172 -17.46 10.41 2.64
C LEU A 172 -17.17 11.81 3.21
N ARG A 173 -17.95 12.24 4.21
CA ARG A 173 -17.73 13.53 4.88
C ARG A 173 -16.41 13.57 5.63
N VAL A 174 -16.05 12.48 6.32
CA VAL A 174 -14.75 12.36 7.01
C VAL A 174 -13.62 12.41 5.98
N ILE A 175 -13.69 11.63 4.91
CA ILE A 175 -12.68 11.59 3.85
C ILE A 175 -12.48 12.96 3.20
N LYS A 176 -13.57 13.72 2.98
CA LYS A 176 -13.52 15.05 2.38
C LYS A 176 -12.84 16.11 3.28
N ASN A 177 -12.82 15.90 4.59
CA ASN A 177 -12.36 16.88 5.58
C ASN A 177 -10.98 16.54 6.19
N ILE A 178 -10.29 15.53 5.67
CA ILE A 178 -8.91 15.16 6.06
C ILE A 178 -7.90 15.93 5.22
#